data_AF-A0A951JRB5-F1
#
_entry.id   AF-A0A951JRB5-F1
#
_cell.length_a   1.000
_cell.length_b   1.000
_cell.length_c   1.000
_cell.angle_alpha   90.00
_cell.angle_beta   90.00
_cell.angle_gamma   90.00
#
_symmetry.space_group_name_H-M   'P 1'
#
loop_
_entity.id
_entity.type
_entity.pdbx_description
1 polymer ?
#
loop_
_entity_poly.entity_id
_entity_poly.type
_entity_poly.pdbx_seq_one_letter_code
_entity_poly.pdbx_strand_id
1 'polypeptide(L)'
;MPLEVLRDFVRSQTELSSIRQVAAEVGLGRTTLHNFVTGETRPHPRVRRLLALWYLQKLEQAPDMDVARPYAAALEILLSDVPEERRRAAQETVLELLAETHSDAGAGAPRWLELLRTHPRLLARVSPG
;
A
#
# COMPACT_ATOMS: atom_id res chain seq x y z
N MET A 1 -0.42 1.94 -6.90
CA MET A 1 0.30 2.79 -5.92
C MET A 1 0.62 4.15 -6.52
N PRO A 2 0.23 5.26 -5.86
CA PRO A 2 0.66 6.61 -6.22
C PRO A 2 2.19 6.73 -6.26
N LEU A 3 2.74 7.53 -7.16
CA LEU A 3 4.19 7.63 -7.35
C LEU A 3 4.88 8.25 -6.13
N GLU A 4 4.29 9.31 -5.57
CA GLU A 4 4.87 10.01 -4.41
C GLU A 4 4.92 9.12 -3.17
N VAL A 5 3.89 8.31 -2.92
CA VAL A 5 3.89 7.29 -1.84
C VAL A 5 5.09 6.34 -1.98
N LEU A 6 5.38 5.89 -3.20
CA LEU A 6 6.54 5.04 -3.45
C LEU A 6 7.86 5.79 -3.24
N ARG A 7 7.95 7.06 -3.63
CA ARG A 7 9.16 7.87 -3.43
C ARG A 7 9.44 8.10 -1.96
N ASP A 8 8.45 8.50 -1.19
CA ASP A 8 8.59 8.77 0.23
C ASP A 8 8.93 7.49 0.99
N PHE A 9 8.28 6.38 0.65
CA PHE A 9 8.63 5.08 1.20
C PHE A 9 10.09 4.71 0.89
N VAL A 10 10.50 4.76 -0.38
CA VAL A 10 11.88 4.41 -0.74
C VAL A 10 12.88 5.35 -0.05
N ARG A 11 12.59 6.65 0.03
CA ARG A 11 13.42 7.63 0.73
C ARG A 11 13.62 7.24 2.19
N SER A 12 12.53 6.98 2.93
CA SER A 12 12.62 6.56 4.34
C SER A 12 13.44 5.26 4.52
N GLN A 13 13.30 4.30 3.62
CA GLN A 13 14.08 3.06 3.69
C GLN A 13 15.57 3.30 3.39
N THR A 14 15.89 4.23 2.48
CA THR A 14 17.29 4.61 2.21
C THR A 14 17.92 5.40 3.35
N GLU A 15 17.13 6.15 4.14
CA GLU A 15 17.58 6.84 5.35
C GLU A 15 17.86 5.85 6.50
N LEU A 16 17.05 4.81 6.63
CA LEU A 16 17.24 3.75 7.65
C LEU A 16 18.43 2.83 7.36
N SER A 17 18.88 2.77 6.11
CA SER A 17 19.93 1.84 5.68
C SER A 17 20.92 2.52 4.73
N SER A 18 20.86 2.22 3.44
CA SER A 18 21.56 2.94 2.40
C SER A 18 20.89 2.71 1.05
N ILE A 19 21.10 3.64 0.12
CA ILE A 19 20.63 3.50 -1.26
C ILE A 19 21.15 2.23 -1.95
N ARG A 20 22.36 1.78 -1.61
CA ARG A 20 22.95 0.56 -2.20
C ARG A 20 22.22 -0.68 -1.70
N GLN A 21 21.90 -0.72 -0.41
CA GLN A 21 21.20 -1.85 0.20
C GLN A 21 19.77 -1.94 -0.34
N VAL A 22 19.03 -0.84 -0.35
CA VAL A 22 17.65 -0.82 -0.91
C VAL A 22 17.66 -1.23 -2.38
N ALA A 23 18.63 -0.74 -3.18
CA ALA A 23 18.73 -1.12 -4.58
C ALA A 23 18.95 -2.63 -4.75
N ALA A 24 19.78 -3.25 -3.91
CA ALA A 24 19.99 -4.69 -3.90
C ALA A 24 18.74 -5.47 -3.48
N GLU A 25 18.03 -5.02 -2.44
CA GLU A 25 16.78 -5.65 -1.97
C GLU A 25 15.67 -5.63 -3.03
N VAL A 26 15.57 -4.56 -3.81
CA VAL A 26 14.57 -4.43 -4.89
C VAL A 26 15.02 -5.12 -6.19
N GLY A 27 16.32 -5.39 -6.34
CA GLY A 27 16.90 -5.89 -7.60
C GLY A 27 17.06 -4.79 -8.67
N LEU A 28 17.41 -3.57 -8.26
CA LEU A 28 17.65 -2.42 -9.13
C LEU A 28 19.11 -1.96 -9.08
N GLY A 29 19.54 -1.24 -10.12
CA GLY A 29 20.82 -0.53 -10.09
C GLY A 29 20.77 0.69 -9.16
N ARG A 30 21.89 1.00 -8.49
CA ARG A 30 22.01 2.17 -7.59
C ARG A 30 21.56 3.47 -8.25
N THR A 31 22.01 3.73 -9.47
CA THR A 31 21.66 4.94 -10.22
C THR A 31 20.17 4.98 -10.55
N THR A 32 19.57 3.84 -10.92
CA THR A 32 18.13 3.75 -11.18
C THR A 32 17.32 4.10 -9.94
N LEU A 33 17.72 3.62 -8.77
CA LEU A 33 17.03 3.93 -7.51
C LEU A 33 17.24 5.39 -7.10
N HIS A 34 18.45 5.94 -7.28
CA HIS A 34 18.76 7.34 -7.02
C HIS A 34 17.85 8.27 -7.81
N ASN A 35 17.82 8.09 -9.13
CA ASN A 35 17.03 8.93 -10.03
C ASN A 35 15.52 8.79 -9.77
N PHE A 36 15.08 7.63 -9.25
CA PHE A 36 13.71 7.43 -8.81
C PHE A 36 13.37 8.32 -7.60
N VAL A 37 14.22 8.30 -6.57
CA VAL A 37 14.03 9.02 -5.29
C VAL A 37 14.16 10.52 -5.46
N THR A 38 15.14 10.99 -6.24
CA THR A 38 15.35 12.42 -6.51
C THR A 38 14.35 12.99 -7.50
N GLY A 39 13.62 12.13 -8.21
CA GLY A 39 12.65 12.55 -9.22
C GLY A 39 13.27 13.09 -10.51
N GLU A 40 14.59 12.95 -10.68
CA GLU A 40 15.33 13.38 -11.87
C GLU A 40 14.81 12.77 -13.17
N THR A 41 14.21 11.58 -13.10
CA THR A 41 13.67 10.88 -14.27
C THR A 41 12.27 10.35 -14.04
N ARG A 42 11.46 10.31 -15.12
CA ARG A 42 10.20 9.59 -15.10
C ARG A 42 10.50 8.09 -15.01
N PRO A 43 10.03 7.39 -13.97
CA PRO A 43 10.44 6.01 -13.75
C PRO A 43 9.81 5.08 -14.78
N HIS A 44 10.63 4.17 -15.30
CA HIS A 44 10.16 3.12 -16.20
C HIS A 44 9.05 2.29 -15.52
N PRO A 45 7.99 1.85 -16.25
CA PRO A 45 6.89 1.08 -15.65
C PRO A 45 7.35 -0.16 -14.86
N ARG A 46 8.39 -0.85 -15.33
CA ARG A 46 9.03 -1.96 -14.62
C ARG A 46 9.59 -1.56 -13.25
N VAL A 47 10.28 -0.42 -13.16
CA VAL A 47 10.85 0.09 -11.90
C VAL A 47 9.73 0.41 -10.92
N ARG A 48 8.68 1.09 -11.38
CA ARG A 48 7.50 1.39 -10.57
C ARG A 48 6.83 0.12 -10.05
N ARG A 49 6.71 -0.92 -10.88
CA ARG A 49 6.13 -2.21 -10.48
C ARG A 49 6.96 -2.91 -9.40
N LEU A 50 8.27 -2.98 -9.57
CA LEU A 50 9.17 -3.61 -8.59
C LEU A 50 9.10 -2.91 -7.23
N LEU A 51 9.13 -1.57 -7.23
CA LEU A 51 9.03 -0.79 -6.00
C LEU A 51 7.66 -0.91 -5.34
N ALA A 52 6.59 -1.02 -6.11
CA ALA A 52 5.26 -1.29 -5.57
C ALA A 52 5.17 -2.68 -4.91
N LEU A 53 5.73 -3.72 -5.54
CA LEU A 53 5.75 -5.05 -4.94
C LEU A 53 6.59 -5.09 -3.66
N TRP A 54 7.77 -4.46 -3.69
CA TRP A 54 8.64 -4.37 -2.52
C TRP A 54 8.00 -3.60 -1.37
N TYR A 55 7.29 -2.50 -1.67
CA TYR A 55 6.48 -1.78 -0.68
C TYR A 55 5.44 -2.67 -0.01
N LEU A 56 4.67 -3.43 -0.79
CA LEU A 56 3.66 -4.34 -0.26
C LEU A 56 4.29 -5.44 0.60
N GLN A 57 5.42 -6.00 0.16
CA GLN A 57 6.17 -7.00 0.93
C GLN A 57 6.65 -6.45 2.29
N LYS A 58 7.18 -5.22 2.32
CA LYS A 58 7.64 -4.59 3.57
C LYS A 58 6.47 -4.24 4.49
N LEU A 59 5.33 -3.85 3.93
CA LEU A 59 4.11 -3.65 4.71
C LEU A 59 3.61 -4.93 5.37
N GLU A 60 3.66 -6.07 4.69
CA GLU A 60 3.25 -7.35 5.32
C GLU A 60 4.12 -7.72 6.53
N GLN A 61 5.36 -7.23 6.57
CA GLN A 61 6.31 -7.40 7.68
C GLN A 61 6.17 -6.32 8.76
N ALA A 62 5.38 -5.28 8.54
CA ALA A 62 5.23 -4.16 9.45
C ALA A 62 4.28 -4.49 10.64
N PRO A 63 4.26 -3.66 11.70
CA PRO A 63 3.24 -3.73 12.75
C PRO A 63 1.83 -3.60 12.16
N ASP A 64 0.84 -4.25 12.80
CA ASP A 64 -0.53 -4.38 12.26
C ASP A 64 -1.16 -3.07 11.75
N MET A 65 -0.98 -1.98 12.50
CA MET A 65 -1.59 -0.69 12.11
C MET A 65 -1.07 -0.12 10.79
N ASP A 66 0.18 -0.40 10.42
CA ASP A 66 0.79 0.13 9.20
C ASP A 66 0.41 -0.69 7.96
N VAL A 67 0.13 -1.98 8.15
CA VAL A 67 -0.23 -2.92 7.06
C VAL A 67 -1.55 -2.52 6.39
N ALA A 68 -2.56 -2.15 7.19
CA ALA A 68 -3.92 -1.89 6.71
C ALA A 68 -4.13 -0.48 6.13
N ARG A 69 -3.28 0.49 6.52
CA ARG A 69 -3.49 1.92 6.24
C ARG A 69 -3.55 2.28 4.74
N PRO A 70 -2.69 1.75 3.86
CA PRO A 70 -2.75 2.09 2.43
C PRO A 70 -4.01 1.56 1.76
N TYR A 71 -4.51 0.41 2.22
CA TYR A 71 -5.74 -0.20 1.73
C TYR A 71 -6.98 0.55 2.24
N ALA A 72 -6.96 1.01 3.50
CA ALA A 72 -7.98 1.92 4.01
C ALA A 72 -8.07 3.21 3.18
N ALA A 73 -6.92 3.84 2.89
CA ALA A 73 -6.88 5.04 2.06
C ALA A 73 -7.38 4.79 0.62
N ALA A 74 -7.05 3.63 0.03
CA ALA A 74 -7.55 3.26 -1.27
C ALA A 74 -9.07 3.07 -1.27
N LEU A 75 -9.64 2.44 -0.23
CA LEU A 75 -11.09 2.28 -0.07
C LEU A 75 -11.81 3.62 0.10
N GLU A 76 -11.26 4.55 0.89
CA GLU A 76 -11.83 5.90 1.01
C GLU A 76 -11.84 6.64 -0.33
N ILE A 77 -10.76 6.54 -1.12
CA ILE A 77 -10.71 7.14 -2.46
C ILE A 77 -11.74 6.50 -3.39
N LEU A 78 -11.87 5.17 -3.38
CA LEU A 78 -12.84 4.46 -4.22
C LEU A 78 -14.29 4.78 -3.87
N LEU A 79 -14.55 5.15 -2.62
CA LEU A 79 -15.90 5.40 -2.09
C LEU A 79 -16.15 6.90 -1.84
N SER A 80 -15.32 7.79 -2.39
CA SER A 80 -15.40 9.24 -2.16
C SER A 80 -16.76 9.82 -2.56
N ASP A 81 -17.34 9.28 -3.63
CA ASP A 81 -18.59 9.75 -4.23
C ASP A 81 -19.82 9.02 -3.67
N VAL A 82 -19.62 8.06 -2.76
CA VAL A 82 -20.71 7.38 -2.06
C VAL A 82 -21.20 8.29 -0.92
N PRO A 83 -22.53 8.51 -0.79
CA PRO A 83 -23.10 9.26 0.33
C PRO A 83 -22.59 8.76 1.67
N GLU A 84 -22.28 9.68 2.59
CA GLU A 84 -21.66 9.36 3.88
C GLU A 84 -22.46 8.31 4.65
N GLU A 85 -23.79 8.38 4.59
CA GLU A 85 -24.71 7.45 5.25
C GLU A 85 -24.63 6.02 4.71
N ARG A 86 -24.13 5.87 3.47
CA ARG A 86 -23.95 4.56 2.80
C ARG A 86 -22.51 4.10 2.74
N ARG A 87 -21.55 4.98 3.04
CA ARG A 87 -20.12 4.70 2.86
C ARG A 87 -19.67 3.49 3.67
N ARG A 88 -20.09 3.38 4.93
CA ARG A 88 -19.76 2.25 5.79
C ARG A 88 -20.29 0.92 5.23
N ALA A 89 -21.56 0.88 4.81
CA ALA A 89 -22.15 -0.33 4.23
C ALA A 89 -21.43 -0.73 2.92
N ALA A 90 -21.05 0.25 2.11
CA ALA A 90 -20.27 0.02 0.89
C ALA A 90 -18.86 -0.53 1.20
N GLN A 91 -18.18 0.00 2.23
CA GLN A 91 -16.89 -0.52 2.70
C GLN A 91 -17.00 -1.99 3.14
N GLU A 92 -17.99 -2.30 3.98
CA GLU A 92 -18.24 -3.67 4.45
C GLU A 92 -18.50 -4.62 3.28
N THR A 93 -19.32 -4.21 2.31
CA THR A 93 -19.60 -5.01 1.10
C THR A 93 -18.34 -5.29 0.28
N VAL A 94 -17.48 -4.30 0.07
CA VAL A 94 -16.23 -4.48 -0.69
C VAL A 94 -15.25 -5.41 0.04
N LEU A 95 -15.11 -5.25 1.36
CA LEU A 95 -14.24 -6.10 2.18
C LEU A 95 -14.75 -7.54 2.25
N GLU A 96 -16.07 -7.73 2.25
CA GLU A 96 -16.70 -9.05 2.22
C GLU A 96 -16.42 -9.76 0.89
N LEU A 97 -16.70 -9.10 -0.23
CA LEU A 97 -16.43 -9.63 -1.57
C LEU A 97 -14.96 -10.04 -1.78
N LEU A 98 -14.02 -9.21 -1.31
CA LEU A 98 -12.59 -9.51 -1.42
C LEU A 98 -12.22 -10.75 -0.59
N ALA A 99 -12.79 -10.90 0.60
CA ALA A 99 -12.51 -12.06 1.46
C ALA A 99 -13.06 -13.35 0.86
N GLU A 100 -14.29 -13.32 0.32
CA GLU A 100 -14.89 -14.45 -0.39
C GLU A 100 -14.03 -14.85 -1.59
N THR A 101 -13.60 -13.88 -2.41
CA THR A 101 -12.75 -14.13 -3.58
C THR A 101 -11.41 -14.79 -3.19
N HIS A 102 -10.80 -14.37 -2.08
CA HIS A 102 -9.58 -15.00 -1.58
C HIS A 102 -9.83 -16.44 -1.11
N SER A 103 -10.92 -16.64 -0.35
CA SER A 103 -11.35 -17.96 0.13
C SER A 103 -11.60 -18.93 -1.03
N ASP A 104 -12.33 -18.49 -2.06
CA ASP A 104 -12.63 -19.28 -3.26
C ASP A 104 -11.38 -19.66 -4.05
N ALA A 105 -10.36 -18.78 -4.04
CA ALA A 105 -9.06 -19.05 -4.65
C ALA A 105 -8.19 -20.02 -3.81
N GLY A 106 -8.68 -20.51 -2.66
CA GLY A 106 -7.93 -21.36 -1.74
C GLY A 106 -6.81 -20.62 -1.01
N ALA A 107 -6.79 -19.29 -1.07
CA ALA A 107 -5.85 -18.46 -0.35
C ALA A 107 -6.49 -17.97 0.96
N GLY A 108 -5.74 -18.02 2.06
CA GLY A 108 -6.15 -17.31 3.27
C GLY A 108 -6.31 -15.81 2.98
N ALA A 109 -7.21 -15.15 3.72
CA ALA A 109 -7.38 -13.71 3.60
C ALA A 109 -6.03 -13.01 3.90
N PRO A 110 -5.61 -12.03 3.08
CA PRO A 110 -4.40 -11.27 3.38
C PRO A 110 -4.53 -10.55 4.73
N ARG A 111 -3.43 -10.41 5.47
CA ARG A 111 -3.41 -9.77 6.80
C ARG A 111 -4.04 -8.38 6.80
N TRP A 112 -3.82 -7.56 5.77
CA TRP A 112 -4.45 -6.23 5.66
C TRP A 112 -5.99 -6.30 5.62
N LEU A 113 -6.55 -7.34 4.99
CA LEU A 113 -7.98 -7.54 4.83
C LEU A 113 -8.59 -7.99 6.16
N GLU A 114 -7.94 -8.92 6.85
CA GLU A 114 -8.33 -9.34 8.20
C GLU A 114 -8.34 -8.17 9.17
N LEU A 115 -7.30 -7.32 9.13
CA LEU A 115 -7.18 -6.15 9.97
C LEU A 115 -8.30 -5.13 9.73
N LEU A 116 -8.64 -4.85 8.47
CA LEU A 116 -9.73 -3.91 8.16
C LEU A 116 -11.10 -4.45 8.59
N ARG A 117 -11.34 -5.76 8.48
CA ARG A 117 -12.58 -6.40 8.93
C ARG A 117 -12.71 -6.43 10.46
N THR A 118 -11.61 -6.68 11.16
CA THR A 118 -11.60 -6.80 12.64
C THR A 118 -11.47 -5.44 13.34
N HIS A 119 -10.90 -4.43 12.68
CA HIS A 119 -10.67 -3.10 13.24
C HIS A 119 -11.24 -1.98 12.36
N PRO A 120 -12.58 -1.82 12.28
CA PRO A 120 -13.23 -0.80 11.43
C PRO A 120 -12.75 0.64 11.69
N ARG A 121 -12.26 0.92 12.90
CA ARG A 121 -11.64 2.21 13.27
C ARG A 121 -10.45 2.61 12.40
N LEU A 122 -9.81 1.66 11.71
CA LEU A 122 -8.71 1.93 10.78
C LEU A 122 -9.20 2.61 9.49
N LEU A 123 -10.49 2.46 9.15
CA LEU A 123 -11.13 3.15 8.03
C LEU A 123 -11.46 4.60 8.40
N ALA A 124 -11.94 4.83 9.62
CA ALA A 124 -12.37 6.16 10.10
C ALA A 124 -11.24 7.20 10.30
N ARG A 125 -9.96 6.79 10.27
CA ARG A 125 -8.81 7.66 10.57
C ARG A 125 -8.17 8.35 9.36
N VAL A 126 -8.76 8.23 8.17
CA VAL A 126 -8.17 8.76 6.92
C VAL A 126 -8.81 10.08 6.48
N SER A 127 -9.74 10.67 7.24
CA SER A 127 -10.25 12.02 6.95
C SER A 127 -9.12 13.06 7.02
N PRO A 128 -8.81 13.77 5.92
CA PRO A 128 -7.95 14.93 5.99
C PRO A 128 -8.75 16.07 6.63
N GLY A 129 -8.22 16.63 7.72
CA GLY A 129 -8.55 18.00 8.11
C GLY A 129 -7.86 19.00 7.20
#